data_AF-A0A7K4BJP0-F1
#
_entry.id   AF-A0A7K4BJP0-F1
#
_cell.length_a   1.000
_cell.length_b   1.000
_cell.length_c   1.000
_cell.angle_alpha   90.00
_cell.angle_beta   90.00
_cell.angle_gamma   90.00
#
_symmetry.space_group_name_H-M   'P 1'
#
loop_
_entity.id
_entity.type
_entity.pdbx_description
1 polymer ?
#
loop_
_entity_poly.entity_id
_entity_poly.type
_entity_poly.pdbx_seq_one_letter_code
_entity_poly.pdbx_strand_id
1 'polypeptide(L)'
;TPVWNRTFPATAANAGIVTADGGYVIGGTKSPFTYDIGDAFLIRLDADGNMIWHKNYAVPVIFDLEETADGGVAYSGNYWYGLVDAEGDEVWLRNMEGFAGYAVVPRPTEGYMIAGKDIRSGGGFAFGTDADGAIQWQTTYPDTAVYAAISAPDGGYTLAGIHFLSPVSSAAWLENLEEVEVTPTPATPGFGAVAAGMALLLLVVGRRWQD
;
A
#
# COMPACT_ATOMS: atom_id res chain seq x y z
N THR A 1 32.19 -11.55 0.33
CA THR A 1 31.73 -12.94 0.10
C THR A 1 30.34 -13.07 0.65
N PRO A 2 29.37 -13.71 -0.05
CA PRO A 2 28.03 -13.94 0.50
C PRO A 2 28.12 -14.80 1.76
N VAL A 3 27.36 -14.44 2.81
CA VAL A 3 27.32 -15.19 4.08
C VAL A 3 26.49 -16.46 3.91
N TRP A 4 25.33 -16.37 3.25
CA TRP A 4 24.51 -17.49 2.83
C TRP A 4 23.81 -17.16 1.50
N ASN A 5 23.26 -18.17 0.84
CA ASN A 5 22.33 -18.01 -0.28
C ASN A 5 21.22 -19.07 -0.19
N ARG A 6 20.05 -18.74 -0.73
CA ARG A 6 18.91 -19.64 -0.89
C ARG A 6 18.37 -19.47 -2.31
N THR A 7 17.94 -20.59 -2.90
CA THR A 7 17.35 -20.62 -4.23
C THR A 7 15.97 -21.24 -4.12
N PHE A 8 14.98 -20.53 -4.64
CA PHE A 8 13.60 -20.99 -4.72
C PHE A 8 13.29 -21.33 -6.18
N PRO A 9 13.16 -22.63 -6.53
CA PRO A 9 12.88 -23.03 -7.91
C PRO A 9 11.52 -22.55 -8.37
N ALA A 10 11.38 -22.32 -9.68
CA ALA A 10 10.12 -21.91 -10.33
C ALA A 10 9.52 -20.58 -9.81
N THR A 11 10.33 -19.74 -9.16
CA THR A 11 9.94 -18.41 -8.69
C THR A 11 10.90 -17.35 -9.24
N ALA A 12 10.37 -16.16 -9.51
CA ALA A 12 11.14 -14.97 -9.85
C ALA A 12 10.72 -13.84 -8.90
N ALA A 13 11.62 -13.49 -7.97
CA ALA A 13 11.39 -12.44 -6.99
C ALA A 13 11.59 -11.05 -7.61
N ASN A 14 10.69 -10.13 -7.28
CA ASN A 14 10.76 -8.71 -7.67
C ASN A 14 11.11 -7.82 -6.48
N ALA A 15 10.61 -8.18 -5.30
CA ALA A 15 10.77 -7.41 -4.08
C ALA A 15 11.28 -8.28 -2.93
N GLY A 16 11.94 -7.65 -1.97
CA GLY A 16 12.31 -8.27 -0.72
C GLY A 16 12.70 -7.26 0.34
N ILE A 17 12.32 -7.55 1.59
CA ILE A 17 12.59 -6.70 2.75
C ILE A 17 13.23 -7.51 3.88
N VAL A 18 13.94 -6.80 4.76
CA VAL A 18 14.33 -7.31 6.07
C VAL A 18 13.21 -7.02 7.04
N THR A 19 12.89 -7.98 7.88
CA THR A 19 11.77 -7.89 8.81
C THR A 19 12.23 -7.44 10.19
N ALA A 20 11.32 -6.95 11.03
CA ALA A 20 11.62 -6.39 12.34
C ALA A 20 12.25 -7.42 13.31
N ASP A 21 11.95 -8.71 13.12
CA ASP A 21 12.55 -9.83 13.84
C ASP A 21 13.93 -10.26 13.28
N GLY A 22 14.43 -9.56 12.26
CA GLY A 22 15.70 -9.85 11.59
C GLY A 22 15.63 -10.92 10.50
N GLY A 23 14.45 -11.46 10.21
CA GLY A 23 14.19 -12.34 9.07
C GLY A 23 14.04 -11.58 7.74
N TYR A 24 13.38 -12.24 6.78
CA TYR A 24 13.18 -11.70 5.44
C TYR A 24 11.82 -12.08 4.87
N VAL A 25 11.25 -11.20 4.04
CA VAL A 25 10.15 -11.54 3.12
C VAL A 25 10.60 -11.25 1.71
N ILE A 26 10.32 -12.15 0.78
CA ILE A 26 10.45 -11.91 -0.66
C ILE A 26 9.12 -12.16 -1.37
N GLY A 27 8.89 -11.42 -2.45
CA GLY A 27 7.69 -11.54 -3.26
C GLY A 27 7.97 -11.40 -4.75
N GLY A 28 7.07 -11.91 -5.58
CA GLY A 28 7.22 -11.84 -7.03
C GLY A 28 6.17 -12.63 -7.78
N THR A 29 6.59 -13.36 -8.80
CA THR A 29 5.73 -14.19 -9.65
C THR A 29 6.42 -15.52 -9.99
N LYS A 30 5.67 -16.48 -10.52
CA LYS A 30 6.25 -17.76 -10.94
C LYS A 30 7.23 -17.60 -12.11
N SER A 31 8.08 -18.61 -12.28
CA SER A 31 8.98 -18.75 -13.43
C SER A 31 8.80 -20.13 -14.08
N PRO A 32 8.60 -20.20 -15.42
CA PRO A 32 8.60 -19.10 -16.38
C PRO A 32 7.37 -18.18 -16.24
N PHE A 33 7.53 -16.94 -16.65
CA PHE A 33 6.49 -15.91 -16.55
C PHE A 33 5.29 -16.23 -17.46
N THR A 34 4.10 -16.27 -16.88
CA THR A 34 2.82 -16.24 -17.63
C THR A 34 1.95 -15.06 -17.24
N TYR A 35 2.16 -14.47 -16.05
CA TYR A 35 1.35 -13.37 -15.50
C TYR A 35 -0.13 -13.73 -15.38
N ASP A 36 -0.41 -15.00 -15.08
CA ASP A 36 -1.75 -15.49 -14.79
C ASP A 36 -2.11 -15.16 -13.34
N ILE A 37 -3.40 -14.95 -13.08
CA ILE A 37 -3.91 -14.81 -11.71
C ILE A 37 -3.57 -16.09 -10.95
N GLY A 38 -2.92 -15.97 -9.78
CA GLY A 38 -2.45 -17.12 -8.99
C GLY A 38 -0.94 -17.36 -9.06
N ASP A 39 -0.24 -16.62 -9.92
CA ASP A 39 1.21 -16.79 -10.13
C ASP A 39 2.06 -16.06 -9.08
N ALA A 40 1.50 -15.07 -8.39
CA ALA A 40 2.25 -14.33 -7.38
C ALA A 40 2.49 -15.16 -6.13
N PHE A 41 3.64 -14.93 -5.50
CA PHE A 41 4.02 -15.61 -4.26
C PHE A 41 4.60 -14.62 -3.24
N LEU A 42 4.54 -15.02 -1.98
CA LEU A 42 5.37 -14.48 -0.89
C LEU A 42 6.08 -15.65 -0.19
N ILE A 43 7.32 -15.44 0.23
CA ILE A 43 8.10 -16.37 1.05
C ILE A 43 8.64 -15.61 2.26
N ARG A 44 8.36 -16.12 3.46
CA ARG A 44 8.95 -15.64 4.73
C ARG A 44 10.11 -16.55 5.14
N LEU A 45 11.19 -15.92 5.58
CA LEU A 45 12.40 -16.56 6.06
C LEU A 45 12.73 -16.04 7.46
N ASP A 46 13.35 -16.89 8.28
CA ASP A 46 14.02 -16.46 9.51
C ASP A 46 15.36 -15.76 9.21
N ALA A 47 16.03 -15.27 10.26
CA ALA A 47 17.32 -14.57 10.16
C ALA A 47 18.46 -15.42 9.57
N ASP A 48 18.35 -16.75 9.63
CA ASP A 48 19.33 -17.70 9.08
C ASP A 48 19.01 -18.09 7.62
N GLY A 49 17.91 -17.54 7.06
CA GLY A 49 17.42 -17.83 5.72
C GLY A 49 16.67 -19.15 5.62
N ASN A 50 16.13 -19.69 6.71
CA ASN A 50 15.25 -20.87 6.68
C ASN A 50 13.81 -20.43 6.44
N MET A 51 13.12 -21.16 5.56
CA MET A 51 11.74 -20.85 5.19
C MET A 51 10.78 -21.13 6.34
N ILE A 52 10.03 -20.09 6.72
CA ILE A 52 8.94 -20.17 7.70
C ILE A 52 7.65 -20.56 6.97
N TRP A 53 7.32 -19.85 5.89
CA TRP A 53 6.17 -20.17 5.04
C TRP A 53 6.40 -19.71 3.59
N HIS A 54 5.62 -20.30 2.68
CA HIS A 54 5.56 -19.95 1.25
C HIS A 54 4.12 -20.15 0.77
N LYS A 55 3.54 -19.11 0.18
CA LYS A 55 2.16 -19.12 -0.32
C LYS A 55 2.06 -18.41 -1.67
N ASN A 56 1.07 -18.84 -2.46
CA ASN A 56 0.68 -18.20 -3.70
C ASN A 56 -0.61 -17.41 -3.47
N TYR A 57 -0.78 -16.32 -4.22
CA TYR A 57 -1.91 -15.40 -4.09
C TYR A 57 -2.61 -15.23 -5.43
N ALA A 58 -3.91 -14.93 -5.38
CA ALA A 58 -4.76 -14.74 -6.54
C ALA A 58 -4.50 -13.40 -7.26
N VAL A 59 -3.23 -13.10 -7.52
CA VAL A 59 -2.75 -11.92 -8.26
C VAL A 59 -1.65 -12.35 -9.24
N PRO A 60 -1.40 -11.61 -10.33
CA PRO A 60 -0.41 -12.01 -11.33
C PRO A 60 1.05 -11.92 -10.88
N VAL A 61 1.36 -10.86 -10.14
CA VAL A 61 2.72 -10.51 -9.74
C VAL A 61 2.67 -9.51 -8.60
N ILE A 62 3.58 -9.66 -7.64
CA ILE A 62 3.88 -8.65 -6.62
C ILE A 62 5.10 -7.86 -7.09
N PHE A 63 5.00 -6.53 -7.10
CA PHE A 63 6.11 -5.64 -7.45
C PHE A 63 6.80 -5.04 -6.23
N ASP A 64 6.04 -4.80 -5.16
CA ASP A 64 6.55 -4.21 -3.93
C ASP A 64 5.78 -4.74 -2.72
N LEU A 65 6.41 -4.70 -1.56
CA LEU A 65 5.87 -5.21 -0.31
C LEU A 65 6.46 -4.49 0.90
N GLU A 66 5.68 -4.40 1.98
CA GLU A 66 6.05 -3.76 3.24
C GLU A 66 5.57 -4.62 4.42
N GLU A 67 6.41 -4.74 5.46
CA GLU A 67 6.02 -5.42 6.70
C GLU A 67 5.15 -4.50 7.55
N THR A 68 4.10 -5.08 8.12
CA THR A 68 3.20 -4.40 9.06
C THR A 68 3.66 -4.56 10.50
N ALA A 69 3.21 -3.68 11.39
CA ALA A 69 3.65 -3.67 12.80
C ALA A 69 3.30 -4.96 13.56
N ASP A 70 2.28 -5.69 13.12
CA ASP A 70 1.84 -6.99 13.64
C ASP A 70 2.44 -8.20 12.88
N GLY A 71 3.40 -7.96 11.98
CA GLY A 71 4.17 -9.00 11.29
C GLY A 71 3.54 -9.54 10.00
N GLY A 72 2.36 -9.04 9.62
CA GLY A 72 1.78 -9.24 8.30
C GLY A 72 2.52 -8.49 7.19
N VAL A 73 2.07 -8.63 5.94
CA VAL A 73 2.72 -8.04 4.76
C VAL A 73 1.68 -7.37 3.87
N ALA A 74 1.82 -6.06 3.68
CA ALA A 74 1.09 -5.34 2.63
C ALA A 74 1.87 -5.44 1.32
N TYR A 75 1.18 -5.58 0.19
CA TYR A 75 1.83 -5.70 -1.12
C TYR A 75 1.01 -5.04 -2.23
N SER A 76 1.70 -4.65 -3.31
CA SER A 76 1.08 -4.15 -4.53
C SER A 76 1.59 -4.86 -5.78
N GLY A 77 0.74 -4.91 -6.81
CA GLY A 77 1.03 -5.61 -8.05
C GLY A 77 0.22 -5.08 -9.23
N ASN A 78 0.15 -5.91 -10.29
CA ASN A 78 -0.75 -5.63 -11.41
C ASN A 78 -2.21 -5.84 -10.99
N TYR A 79 -3.03 -4.80 -11.14
CA TYR A 79 -4.48 -4.78 -10.88
C TYR A 79 -4.90 -5.03 -9.44
N TRP A 80 -3.98 -5.38 -8.55
CA TRP A 80 -4.30 -5.85 -7.21
C TRP A 80 -3.29 -5.35 -6.19
N TYR A 81 -3.77 -5.13 -4.97
CA TYR A 81 -2.98 -4.92 -3.76
C TYR A 81 -3.67 -5.66 -2.61
N GLY A 82 -2.90 -6.07 -1.61
CA GLY A 82 -3.41 -6.95 -0.58
C GLY A 82 -2.65 -6.80 0.74
N LEU A 83 -3.22 -7.43 1.76
CA LEU A 83 -2.63 -7.63 3.07
C LEU A 83 -2.75 -9.10 3.46
N VAL A 84 -1.66 -9.65 3.95
CA VAL A 84 -1.62 -10.98 4.59
C VAL A 84 -1.18 -10.84 6.03
N ASP A 85 -1.61 -11.77 6.89
CA ASP A 85 -1.17 -11.83 8.27
C ASP A 85 0.25 -12.42 8.42
N ALA A 86 0.72 -12.56 9.66
CA ALA A 86 2.05 -13.06 9.97
C ALA A 86 2.27 -14.53 9.54
N GLU A 87 1.18 -15.29 9.42
CA GLU A 87 1.16 -16.67 8.92
C GLU A 87 1.09 -16.72 7.38
N GLY A 88 0.86 -15.58 6.73
CA GLY A 88 0.71 -15.41 5.29
C GLY A 88 -0.72 -15.66 4.78
N ASP A 89 -1.70 -15.79 5.66
CA ASP A 89 -3.09 -15.92 5.27
C ASP A 89 -3.67 -14.58 4.83
N GLU A 90 -4.50 -14.58 3.80
CA GLU A 90 -5.09 -13.36 3.24
C GLU A 90 -6.03 -12.69 4.26
N VAL A 91 -5.71 -11.46 4.64
CA VAL A 91 -6.58 -10.60 5.44
C VAL A 91 -7.55 -9.87 4.52
N TRP A 92 -7.01 -9.25 3.47
CA TRP A 92 -7.82 -8.69 2.39
C TRP A 92 -7.07 -8.62 1.07
N LEU A 93 -7.84 -8.65 -0.01
CA LEU A 93 -7.40 -8.39 -1.38
C LEU A 93 -8.31 -7.34 -2.01
N ARG A 94 -7.72 -6.39 -2.74
CA ARG A 94 -8.43 -5.28 -3.39
C ARG A 94 -7.97 -5.13 -4.83
N ASN A 95 -8.91 -4.78 -5.70
CA ASN A 95 -8.65 -4.51 -7.10
C ASN A 95 -8.42 -3.00 -7.30
N MET A 96 -7.40 -2.64 -8.07
CA MET A 96 -7.07 -1.25 -8.46
C MET A 96 -7.32 -0.99 -9.96
N GLU A 97 -8.21 -1.75 -10.60
CA GLU A 97 -8.80 -1.50 -11.92
C GLU A 97 -7.90 -0.91 -13.01
N GLY A 98 -7.04 -1.74 -13.59
CA GLY A 98 -6.17 -1.32 -14.70
C GLY A 98 -4.91 -0.57 -14.27
N PHE A 99 -4.73 -0.33 -12.97
CA PHE A 99 -3.48 0.17 -12.41
C PHE A 99 -2.47 -0.97 -12.12
N ALA A 100 -1.19 -0.66 -12.21
CA ALA A 100 -0.08 -1.44 -11.69
C ALA A 100 0.58 -0.67 -10.55
N GLY A 101 0.49 -1.17 -9.31
CA GLY A 101 1.15 -0.59 -8.15
C GLY A 101 2.60 -1.05 -8.04
N TYR A 102 3.52 -0.13 -8.25
CA TYR A 102 4.98 -0.37 -8.20
C TYR A 102 5.60 -0.02 -6.85
N ALA A 103 4.87 0.70 -5.99
CA ALA A 103 5.32 1.02 -4.65
C ALA A 103 4.17 0.91 -3.66
N VAL A 104 4.45 0.37 -2.47
CA VAL A 104 3.55 0.39 -1.31
C VAL A 104 4.30 0.98 -0.12
N VAL A 105 3.67 1.94 0.57
CA VAL A 105 4.29 2.68 1.67
C VAL A 105 3.27 2.84 2.80
N PRO A 106 3.65 2.70 4.08
CA PRO A 106 2.72 2.95 5.18
C PRO A 106 2.32 4.43 5.19
N ARG A 107 1.03 4.69 5.43
CA ARG A 107 0.58 6.07 5.63
C ARG A 107 0.98 6.57 7.02
N PRO A 108 1.24 7.89 7.20
CA PRO A 108 1.51 8.47 8.51
C PRO A 108 0.34 8.35 9.48
N THR A 109 -0.87 8.18 8.96
CA THR A 109 -2.09 7.98 9.73
C THR A 109 -2.35 6.48 9.94
N GLU A 110 -3.05 5.86 9.01
CA GLU A 110 -3.39 4.44 9.00
C GLU A 110 -3.58 3.98 7.55
N GLY A 111 -3.28 2.71 7.28
CA GLY A 111 -3.35 2.13 5.94
C GLY A 111 -2.12 2.38 5.09
N TYR A 112 -2.29 2.36 3.78
CA TYR A 112 -1.17 2.30 2.83
C TYR A 112 -1.35 3.30 1.70
N MET A 113 -0.25 3.84 1.21
CA MET A 113 -0.18 4.58 -0.03
C MET A 113 0.38 3.64 -1.10
N ILE A 114 -0.33 3.52 -2.22
CA ILE A 114 0.12 2.79 -3.38
C ILE A 114 0.34 3.76 -4.53
N ALA A 115 1.49 3.65 -5.18
CA ALA A 115 1.82 4.44 -6.36
C ALA A 115 2.26 3.57 -7.52
N GLY A 116 2.04 4.07 -8.73
CA GLY A 116 2.38 3.33 -9.93
C GLY A 116 1.89 3.99 -11.20
N LYS A 117 1.38 3.19 -12.15
CA LYS A 117 0.80 3.68 -13.39
C LYS A 117 -0.49 2.95 -13.81
N ASP A 118 -1.31 3.62 -14.58
CA ASP A 118 -2.36 3.02 -15.40
C ASP A 118 -1.72 2.27 -16.56
N ILE A 119 -2.02 0.98 -16.69
CA ILE A 119 -1.48 0.12 -17.74
C ILE A 119 -2.04 0.53 -19.12
N ARG A 120 -3.22 1.16 -19.16
CA ARG A 120 -3.91 1.55 -20.40
C ARG A 120 -3.36 2.85 -20.97
N SER A 121 -3.19 3.86 -20.11
CA SER A 121 -2.75 5.20 -20.52
C SER A 121 -1.25 5.42 -20.34
N GLY A 122 -0.60 4.65 -19.46
CA GLY A 122 0.79 4.88 -19.03
C GLY A 122 0.94 6.02 -18.01
N GLY A 123 -0.14 6.74 -17.69
CA GLY A 123 -0.14 7.83 -16.72
C GLY A 123 -0.03 7.32 -15.27
N GLY A 124 0.57 8.14 -14.42
CA GLY A 124 0.93 7.78 -13.06
C GLY A 124 -0.25 7.93 -12.13
N PHE A 125 -0.19 7.25 -10.99
CA PHE A 125 -1.12 7.48 -9.90
C PHE A 125 -0.42 7.35 -8.55
N ALA A 126 -1.05 7.95 -7.54
CA ALA A 126 -0.88 7.59 -6.14
C ALA A 126 -2.28 7.57 -5.51
N PHE A 127 -2.55 6.60 -4.64
CA PHE A 127 -3.76 6.61 -3.81
C PHE A 127 -3.44 6.18 -2.39
N GLY A 128 -4.19 6.72 -1.43
CA GLY A 128 -4.11 6.32 -0.03
C GLY A 128 -5.32 5.49 0.37
N THR A 129 -5.12 4.49 1.22
CA THR A 129 -6.15 3.59 1.75
C THR A 129 -6.28 3.72 3.25
N ASP A 130 -7.40 3.32 3.82
CA ASP A 130 -7.46 2.95 5.24
C ASP A 130 -6.81 1.57 5.51
N ALA A 131 -6.86 1.10 6.76
CA ALA A 131 -6.34 -0.21 7.17
C ALA A 131 -7.04 -1.40 6.50
N ASP A 132 -8.31 -1.25 6.12
CA ASP A 132 -9.09 -2.27 5.41
C ASP A 132 -8.83 -2.24 3.90
N GLY A 133 -7.90 -1.40 3.45
CA GLY A 133 -7.52 -1.24 2.06
C GLY A 133 -8.56 -0.49 1.23
N ALA A 134 -9.56 0.18 1.81
CA ALA A 134 -10.48 1.00 1.04
C ALA A 134 -9.82 2.34 0.67
N ILE A 135 -9.93 2.72 -0.61
CA ILE A 135 -9.30 3.93 -1.15
C ILE A 135 -10.00 5.16 -0.58
N GLN A 136 -9.21 6.07 0.00
CA GLN A 136 -9.68 7.30 0.64
C GLN A 136 -9.39 8.55 -0.21
N TRP A 137 -8.27 8.55 -0.94
CA TRP A 137 -7.90 9.63 -1.87
C TRP A 137 -7.11 9.05 -3.04
N GLN A 138 -7.13 9.76 -4.17
CA GLN A 138 -6.34 9.40 -5.36
C GLN A 138 -5.88 10.65 -6.11
N THR A 139 -4.63 10.64 -6.54
CA THR A 139 -4.01 11.63 -7.43
C THR A 139 -3.54 10.94 -8.69
N THR A 140 -3.70 11.60 -9.84
CA THR A 140 -3.23 11.10 -11.15
C THR A 140 -2.21 12.05 -11.74
N TYR A 141 -1.21 11.48 -12.41
CA TYR A 141 -0.10 12.18 -13.04
C TYR A 141 -0.09 11.89 -14.54
N PRO A 142 -0.82 12.70 -15.36
CA PRO A 142 -0.75 12.57 -16.80
C PRO A 142 0.70 12.69 -17.29
N ASP A 143 1.04 11.95 -18.34
CA ASP A 143 2.38 11.97 -18.94
C ASP A 143 3.52 11.70 -17.95
N THR A 144 3.24 10.98 -16.87
CA THR A 144 4.24 10.55 -15.89
C THR A 144 4.00 9.09 -15.56
N ALA A 145 5.02 8.30 -15.24
CA ALA A 145 4.88 6.98 -14.63
C ALA A 145 5.64 6.97 -13.32
N VAL A 146 4.99 6.56 -12.22
CA VAL A 146 5.62 6.45 -10.91
C VAL A 146 6.16 5.03 -10.74
N TYR A 147 7.40 4.90 -10.27
CA TYR A 147 8.08 3.60 -10.13
C TYR A 147 8.61 3.34 -8.72
N ALA A 148 8.71 4.38 -7.89
CA ALA A 148 9.15 4.24 -6.51
C ALA A 148 8.48 5.31 -5.66
N ALA A 149 8.25 4.96 -4.39
CA ALA A 149 7.78 5.89 -3.39
C ALA A 149 8.42 5.55 -2.03
N ILE A 150 8.64 6.57 -1.20
CA ILE A 150 9.07 6.42 0.20
C ILE A 150 8.34 7.43 1.09
N SER A 151 8.17 7.12 2.37
CA SER A 151 7.66 8.09 3.35
C SER A 151 8.62 9.29 3.44
N ALA A 152 8.07 10.50 3.40
CA ALA A 152 8.84 11.72 3.56
C ALA A 152 8.85 12.18 5.04
N PRO A 153 9.92 12.85 5.51
CA PRO A 153 10.05 13.26 6.91
C PRO A 153 9.00 14.27 7.40
N ASP A 154 8.35 14.97 6.48
CA ASP A 154 7.29 15.94 6.71
C ASP A 154 5.90 15.30 6.88
N GLY A 155 5.81 13.97 6.82
CA GLY A 155 4.54 13.24 6.86
C GLY A 155 3.88 13.10 5.49
N GLY A 156 4.55 13.44 4.39
CA GLY A 156 4.12 13.14 3.03
C GLY A 156 4.84 11.91 2.44
N TYR A 157 5.03 11.94 1.12
CA TYR A 157 5.67 10.90 0.34
C TYR A 157 6.61 11.52 -0.69
N THR A 158 7.77 10.92 -0.90
CA THR A 158 8.60 11.23 -2.06
C THR A 158 8.33 10.21 -3.16
N LEU A 159 7.82 10.66 -4.30
CA LEU A 159 7.56 9.85 -5.49
C LEU A 159 8.66 10.05 -6.52
N ALA A 160 9.10 8.97 -7.16
CA ALA A 160 10.08 9.02 -8.23
C ALA A 160 9.63 8.21 -9.45
N GLY A 161 10.00 8.70 -10.63
CA GLY A 161 9.56 8.08 -11.87
C GLY A 161 10.05 8.77 -13.13
N ILE A 162 9.26 8.63 -14.18
CA ILE A 162 9.56 9.14 -15.53
C ILE A 162 8.47 10.13 -15.91
N HIS A 163 8.86 11.32 -16.37
CA HIS A 163 7.97 12.26 -17.04
C HIS A 163 8.20 12.21 -18.56
N PHE A 164 7.14 11.98 -19.32
CA PHE A 164 7.14 11.85 -20.77
C PHE A 164 6.99 13.21 -21.42
N LEU A 165 8.06 13.69 -22.07
CA LEU A 165 8.08 14.98 -22.76
C LEU A 165 7.52 14.86 -24.18
N SER A 166 7.60 13.67 -24.77
CA SER A 166 7.07 13.31 -26.08
C SER A 166 7.02 11.77 -26.22
N PRO A 167 6.46 11.22 -27.32
CA PRO A 167 6.47 9.77 -27.57
C PRO A 167 7.87 9.12 -27.67
N VAL A 168 8.94 9.92 -27.83
CA VAL A 168 10.32 9.42 -28.01
C VAL A 168 11.31 10.01 -27.01
N SER A 169 10.87 10.84 -26.07
CA SER A 169 11.74 11.48 -25.08
C SER A 169 11.10 11.55 -23.70
N SER A 170 11.92 11.42 -22.67
CA SER A 170 11.49 11.43 -21.27
C SER A 170 12.57 12.03 -20.37
N ALA A 171 12.18 12.40 -19.16
CA ALA A 171 13.05 12.91 -18.11
C ALA A 171 12.80 12.17 -16.79
N ALA A 172 13.81 12.13 -15.93
CA ALA A 172 13.61 11.72 -14.54
C ALA A 172 12.68 12.72 -13.84
N TRP A 173 11.76 12.20 -13.04
CA TRP A 173 10.76 12.98 -12.33
C TRP A 173 10.79 12.64 -10.84
N LEU A 174 10.61 13.66 -10.02
CA LEU A 174 10.56 13.58 -8.57
C LEU A 174 9.46 14.53 -8.07
N GLU A 175 8.62 14.05 -7.17
CA GLU A 175 7.61 14.86 -6.48
C GLU A 175 7.65 14.60 -4.99
N ASN A 176 7.46 15.65 -4.19
CA ASN A 176 7.06 15.51 -2.80
C ASN A 176 5.54 15.71 -2.75
N LEU A 177 4.82 14.66 -2.37
CA LEU A 177 3.38 14.61 -2.26
C LEU A 177 3.00 14.71 -0.78
N GLU A 178 2.30 15.76 -0.40
CA GLU A 178 1.73 15.87 0.95
C GLU A 178 0.62 14.82 1.16
N GLU A 179 0.50 14.31 2.38
CA GLU A 179 -0.61 13.43 2.74
C GLU A 179 -1.94 14.20 2.68
N VAL A 180 -2.95 13.57 2.05
CA VAL A 180 -4.25 14.20 1.86
C VAL A 180 -5.14 13.93 3.07
N GLU A 181 -5.52 14.98 3.79
CA GLU A 181 -6.46 14.87 4.91
C GLU A 181 -7.85 14.46 4.39
N VAL A 182 -8.32 13.31 4.88
CA VAL A 182 -9.65 12.79 4.53
C VAL A 182 -10.61 13.25 5.62
N THR A 183 -11.50 14.19 5.29
CA THR A 183 -12.55 14.57 6.25
C THR A 183 -13.60 13.45 6.29
N PRO A 184 -13.85 12.80 7.43
CA PRO A 184 -14.90 11.79 7.51
C PRO A 184 -16.22 12.45 7.14
N THR A 185 -16.92 11.86 6.16
CA THR A 185 -18.30 12.28 5.89
C THR A 185 -19.09 12.02 7.17
N PRO A 186 -19.76 13.03 7.76
CA PRO A 186 -20.59 12.79 8.93
C PRO A 186 -21.54 11.67 8.59
N ALA A 187 -21.53 10.59 9.38
CA ALA A 187 -22.53 9.55 9.25
C ALA A 187 -23.88 10.27 9.27
N THR A 188 -24.58 10.29 8.14
CA THR A 188 -25.96 10.78 8.13
C THR A 188 -26.67 9.89 9.14
N PRO A 189 -27.26 10.43 10.22
CA PRO A 189 -28.00 9.60 11.14
C PRO A 189 -29.08 8.90 10.33
N GLY A 190 -28.87 7.62 10.02
CA GLY A 190 -29.91 6.78 9.50
C GLY A 190 -31.04 6.86 10.51
N PHE A 191 -32.24 7.22 10.06
CA PHE A 191 -33.44 7.12 10.88
C PHE A 191 -33.56 5.64 11.32
N GLY A 192 -33.02 5.31 12.50
CA GLY A 192 -32.91 3.92 12.95
C GLY A 192 -31.91 3.62 14.07
N ALA A 193 -31.02 4.53 14.48
CA ALA A 193 -30.15 4.29 15.63
C ALA A 193 -30.62 5.08 16.87
N VAL A 194 -31.43 4.42 17.71
CA VAL A 194 -31.72 4.88 19.07
C VAL A 194 -30.52 4.54 19.96
N ALA A 195 -29.89 5.58 20.49
CA ALA A 195 -29.14 5.69 21.75
C ALA A 195 -27.92 4.76 22.02
N ALA A 196 -26.76 5.39 22.23
CA ALA A 196 -26.14 5.51 23.56
C ALA A 196 -24.95 6.49 23.56
N GLY A 197 -24.89 7.41 24.53
CA GLY A 197 -23.61 7.90 25.07
C GLY A 197 -23.12 9.32 24.76
N MET A 198 -23.82 10.34 25.28
CA MET A 198 -23.31 11.56 25.96
C MET A 198 -21.90 12.12 25.64
N ALA A 199 -21.86 13.39 25.21
CA ALA A 199 -21.28 14.51 25.99
C ALA A 199 -21.69 15.88 25.37
N LEU A 200 -22.57 16.62 26.04
CA LEU A 200 -22.94 17.99 25.69
C LEU A 200 -22.26 18.95 26.68
N LEU A 201 -21.39 19.84 26.17
CA LEU A 201 -20.78 20.92 26.96
C LEU A 201 -21.81 22.05 27.13
N LEU A 202 -22.26 22.31 28.36
CA LEU A 202 -23.13 23.45 28.68
C LEU A 202 -22.29 24.69 28.98
N LEU A 203 -22.49 25.75 28.20
CA LEU A 203 -21.95 27.09 28.45
C LEU A 203 -23.02 27.90 29.20
N VAL A 204 -22.81 28.14 30.50
CA VAL A 204 -23.68 28.99 31.33
C VAL A 204 -23.27 30.44 31.12
N VAL A 205 -24.14 31.24 30.49
CA VAL A 205 -24.05 32.71 30.54
C VAL A 205 -25.04 33.20 31.59
N GLY A 206 -24.50 33.80 32.64
CA GLY A 206 -25.27 34.34 33.75
C GLY A 206 -26.04 35.60 33.41
N ARG A 207 -27.22 35.75 34.03
CA ARG A 207 -27.85 37.05 34.26
C ARG A 207 -28.47 37.05 35.65
N ARG A 208 -27.80 37.75 36.57
CA ARG A 208 -28.31 38.10 37.89
C ARG A 208 -29.31 39.26 37.74
N TRP A 209 -30.48 39.11 38.35
CA TRP A 209 -31.32 40.21 38.81
C TRP A 209 -31.74 39.88 40.24
N GLN A 210 -31.48 40.78 41.18
CA GLN A 210 -32.29 40.94 42.38
C GLN A 210 -32.69 42.40 42.47
N ASP A 211 -34.00 42.54 42.57
CA ASP A 211 -34.87 43.59 43.12
C ASP A 211 -34.86 45.01 42.53
#